data_AF-A0A4Q2Y4T2-F1
#
_entry.id   AF-A0A4Q2Y4T2-F1
#
_cell.length_a   1.000
_cell.length_b   1.000
_cell.length_c   1.000
_cell.angle_alpha   90.00
_cell.angle_beta   90.00
_cell.angle_gamma   90.00
#
_symmetry.space_group_name_H-M   'P 1'
#
loop_
_entity.id
_entity.type
_entity.pdbx_description
1 polymer ?
#
loop_
_entity_poly.entity_id
_entity_poly.type
_entity_poly.pdbx_seq_one_letter_code
_entity_poly.pdbx_strand_id
1 'polypeptide(L)'
;MLRLRLFYGLLTIILLLWGVGAAALLLMRDSTTRIDTRLRTDYRAIDAAQSIRTLTATLNTRYLPSLAGPAPEQPPDRSLFDQLKVELEDKVSIIRADESDEGRWTDVVNRLEQAKGTYFEGYENYFSGRAVDRSDREALLQFQSMQTQRLTDLSENVMNLGEEKLFSSTRQLGEESGKNTLFVV
;
A
#
# COMPACT_ATOMS: atom_id res chain seq x y z
N MET A 1 58.61 34.11 -5.18
CA MET A 1 57.24 34.37 -5.68
C MET A 1 56.60 33.17 -6.38
N LEU A 2 57.35 32.37 -7.16
CA LEU A 2 56.83 31.15 -7.82
C LEU A 2 56.24 30.11 -6.84
N ARG A 3 56.92 29.87 -5.71
CA ARG A 3 56.47 28.91 -4.67
C ARG A 3 55.12 29.26 -4.05
N LEU A 4 54.84 30.55 -3.84
CA LEU A 4 53.58 31.01 -3.25
C LEU A 4 52.40 30.80 -4.22
N ARG A 5 52.61 31.10 -5.52
CA ARG A 5 51.62 30.85 -6.58
C ARG A 5 51.30 29.36 -6.73
N LEU A 6 52.33 28.51 -6.67
CA LEU A 6 52.18 27.05 -6.77
C LEU A 6 51.42 26.49 -5.56
N PHE A 7 51.69 27.03 -4.37
CA PHE A 7 50.97 26.65 -3.15
C PHE A 7 49.49 27.03 -3.19
N TYR A 8 49.16 28.27 -3.61
CA TYR A 8 47.77 28.69 -3.76
C TYR A 8 47.02 27.89 -4.83
N GLY A 9 47.66 27.60 -5.97
CA GLY A 9 47.07 26.78 -7.03
C GLY A 9 46.77 25.35 -6.56
N LEU A 10 47.72 24.72 -5.86
CA LEU A 10 47.54 23.38 -5.30
C LEU A 10 46.45 23.36 -4.21
N LEU A 11 46.43 24.37 -3.34
CA LEU A 11 45.42 24.51 -2.29
C LEU A 11 44.01 24.64 -2.88
N THR A 12 43.83 25.45 -3.93
CA THR A 12 42.53 25.57 -4.60
C THR A 12 42.08 24.26 -5.24
N ILE A 13 43.00 23.47 -5.80
CA ILE A 13 42.67 22.14 -6.37
C ILE A 13 42.23 21.20 -5.25
N ILE A 14 42.96 21.17 -4.12
CA ILE A 14 42.61 20.32 -2.97
C ILE A 14 41.24 20.71 -2.40
N LEU A 15 40.95 22.01 -2.26
CA LEU A 15 39.66 22.50 -1.80
C LEU A 15 38.52 22.19 -2.77
N LEU A 16 38.75 22.29 -4.08
CA LEU A 16 37.78 21.87 -5.09
C LEU A 16 37.50 20.37 -4.99
N LEU A 17 38.54 19.56 -4.85
CA LEU A 17 38.41 18.11 -4.76
C LEU A 17 37.65 17.68 -3.48
N TRP A 18 37.94 18.35 -2.36
CA TRP A 18 37.17 18.19 -1.12
C TRP A 18 35.72 18.64 -1.25
N GLY A 19 35.47 19.78 -1.92
CA GLY A 19 34.13 20.32 -2.14
C GLY A 19 33.27 19.39 -3.00
N VAL A 20 33.82 18.86 -4.09
CA VAL A 20 33.14 17.88 -4.96
C VAL A 20 32.89 16.57 -4.19
N GLY A 21 33.87 16.07 -3.45
CA GLY A 21 33.72 14.87 -2.63
C GLY A 21 32.64 15.00 -1.55
N ALA A 22 32.61 16.13 -0.84
CA ALA A 22 31.57 16.42 0.16
C ALA A 22 30.17 16.57 -0.46
N ALA A 23 30.06 17.24 -1.62
CA ALA A 23 28.80 17.37 -2.35
C ALA A 23 28.28 16.01 -2.84
N ALA A 24 29.16 15.15 -3.38
CA ALA A 24 28.79 13.80 -3.81
C ALA A 24 28.27 12.94 -2.64
N LEU A 25 28.90 13.02 -1.46
CA LEU A 25 28.45 12.31 -0.26
C LEU A 25 27.08 12.80 0.23
N LEU A 26 26.83 14.11 0.19
CA LEU A 26 25.53 14.67 0.57
C LEU A 26 24.43 14.23 -0.40
N LEU A 27 24.69 14.28 -1.71
CA LEU A 27 23.74 13.81 -2.73
C LEU A 27 23.44 12.31 -2.55
N MET A 28 24.46 11.49 -2.30
CA MET A 28 24.29 10.06 -2.08
C MET A 28 23.46 9.75 -0.82
N ARG A 29 23.67 10.51 0.26
CA ARG A 29 22.88 10.39 1.50
C ARG A 29 21.42 10.77 1.29
N ASP A 30 21.15 11.89 0.62
CA ASP A 30 19.79 12.36 0.36
C ASP A 30 19.03 11.41 -0.58
N SER A 31 19.70 10.88 -1.61
CA SER A 31 19.12 9.82 -2.43
C SER A 31 18.78 8.60 -1.58
N THR A 32 19.73 8.06 -0.81
CA THR A 32 19.53 6.83 -0.01
C THR A 32 18.34 6.93 0.95
N THR A 33 18.19 8.08 1.62
CA THR A 33 17.08 8.31 2.57
C THR A 33 15.72 8.41 1.89
N ARG A 34 15.63 9.12 0.75
CA ARG A 34 14.39 9.19 -0.05
C ARG A 34 14.00 7.81 -0.58
N ILE A 35 14.99 7.02 -1.00
CA ILE A 35 14.80 5.67 -1.53
C ILE A 35 14.26 4.72 -0.45
N ASP A 36 14.91 4.66 0.72
CA ASP A 36 14.44 3.80 1.83
C ASP A 36 13.01 4.18 2.24
N THR A 37 12.70 5.48 2.25
CA THR A 37 11.34 5.97 2.56
C THR A 37 10.31 5.51 1.52
N ARG A 38 10.63 5.58 0.23
CA ARG A 38 9.75 5.11 -0.85
C ARG A 38 9.54 3.59 -0.79
N LEU A 39 10.61 2.81 -0.72
CA LEU A 39 10.52 1.34 -0.64
C LEU A 39 9.69 0.87 0.55
N ARG A 40 9.82 1.51 1.71
CA ARG A 40 8.99 1.21 2.89
C ARG A 40 7.52 1.54 2.67
N THR A 41 7.23 2.61 1.94
CA THR A 41 5.85 3.03 1.67
C THR A 41 5.18 2.06 0.70
N ASP A 42 5.85 1.74 -0.41
CA ASP A 42 5.35 0.77 -1.41
C ASP A 42 5.13 -0.62 -0.78
N TYR A 43 6.10 -1.09 0.03
CA TYR A 43 5.98 -2.37 0.72
C TYR A 43 4.81 -2.39 1.71
N ARG A 44 4.58 -1.29 2.45
CA ARG A 44 3.44 -1.17 3.36
C ARG A 44 2.11 -1.24 2.64
N ALA A 45 2.00 -0.67 1.45
CA ALA A 45 0.77 -0.75 0.67
C ALA A 45 0.50 -2.18 0.17
N ILE A 46 1.54 -2.90 -0.26
CA ILE A 46 1.43 -4.32 -0.63
C ILE A 46 0.97 -5.17 0.56
N ASP A 47 1.61 -5.00 1.73
CA ASP A 47 1.27 -5.73 2.95
C ASP A 47 -0.16 -5.43 3.44
N ALA A 48 -0.58 -4.15 3.35
CA ALA A 48 -1.94 -3.74 3.67
C ALA A 48 -2.97 -4.37 2.72
N ALA A 49 -2.69 -4.43 1.42
CA ALA A 49 -3.57 -5.06 0.44
C ALA A 49 -3.70 -6.58 0.67
N GLN A 50 -2.62 -7.26 1.02
CA GLN A 50 -2.65 -8.67 1.41
C GLN A 50 -3.45 -8.87 2.71
N SER A 51 -3.30 -7.96 3.67
CA SER A 51 -4.05 -7.99 4.93
C SER A 51 -5.57 -7.87 4.68
N ILE A 52 -6.02 -7.03 3.74
CA ILE A 52 -7.45 -6.93 3.37
C ILE A 52 -8.02 -8.29 2.94
N ARG A 53 -7.26 -9.08 2.16
CA ARG A 53 -7.70 -10.43 1.74
C ARG A 53 -7.85 -11.38 2.94
N THR A 54 -6.92 -11.32 3.88
CA THR A 54 -6.98 -12.13 5.11
C THR A 54 -8.15 -11.73 6.01
N LEU A 55 -8.37 -10.43 6.19
CA LEU A 55 -9.46 -9.90 7.03
C LEU A 55 -10.83 -10.26 6.44
N THR A 56 -11.02 -10.05 5.13
CA THR A 56 -12.26 -10.42 4.44
C THR A 56 -12.50 -11.94 4.46
N ALA A 57 -11.48 -12.76 4.26
CA ALA A 57 -11.60 -14.21 4.39
C ALA A 57 -12.01 -14.65 5.80
N THR A 58 -11.49 -13.97 6.84
CA THR A 58 -11.84 -14.24 8.24
C THR A 58 -13.30 -13.91 8.52
N LEU A 59 -13.76 -12.72 8.11
CA LEU A 59 -15.17 -12.32 8.21
C LEU A 59 -16.08 -13.29 7.47
N ASN A 60 -15.70 -13.66 6.25
CA ASN A 60 -16.51 -14.52 5.40
C ASN A 60 -16.65 -15.92 5.99
N THR A 61 -15.54 -16.50 6.46
CA THR A 61 -15.53 -17.83 7.08
C THR A 61 -16.36 -17.86 8.35
N ARG A 62 -16.35 -16.77 9.13
CA ARG A 62 -17.12 -16.70 10.38
C ARG A 62 -18.62 -16.56 10.15
N TYR A 63 -19.02 -15.71 9.21
CA TYR A 63 -20.41 -15.23 9.14
C TYR A 63 -21.20 -15.76 7.94
N LEU A 64 -20.60 -15.94 6.76
CA LEU A 64 -21.35 -16.36 5.56
C LEU A 64 -21.98 -17.75 5.68
N PRO A 65 -21.39 -18.76 6.35
CA PRO A 65 -22.04 -20.06 6.51
C PRO A 65 -23.43 -19.99 7.17
N SER A 66 -23.67 -18.99 8.03
CA SER A 66 -24.97 -18.81 8.68
C SER A 66 -26.09 -18.39 7.71
N LEU A 67 -25.74 -17.77 6.58
CA LEU A 67 -26.69 -17.38 5.54
C LEU A 67 -27.11 -18.56 4.67
N ALA A 68 -26.28 -19.59 4.56
CA ALA A 68 -26.56 -20.81 3.79
C ALA A 68 -27.43 -21.82 4.56
N GLY A 69 -27.48 -21.72 5.90
CA GLY A 69 -28.24 -22.61 6.79
C GLY A 69 -29.66 -22.12 7.11
N PRO A 70 -30.39 -22.78 8.03
CA PRO A 70 -31.60 -22.21 8.62
C PRO A 70 -31.27 -20.94 9.41
N ALA A 71 -32.27 -20.06 9.61
CA ALA A 71 -32.05 -18.80 10.32
C ALA A 71 -31.55 -19.12 11.75
N PRO A 72 -30.47 -18.45 12.20
CA PRO A 72 -29.90 -18.75 13.51
C PRO A 72 -30.90 -18.37 14.61
N GLU A 73 -31.00 -19.23 15.64
CA GLU A 73 -31.90 -19.02 16.78
C GLU A 73 -31.51 -17.81 17.64
N GLN A 74 -30.23 -17.41 17.57
CA GLN A 74 -29.68 -16.25 18.27
C GLN A 74 -29.00 -15.32 17.28
N PRO A 75 -29.05 -13.99 17.51
CA PRO A 75 -28.33 -13.05 16.69
C PRO A 75 -26.82 -13.33 16.74
N PRO A 76 -26.13 -13.28 15.61
CA PRO A 76 -24.69 -13.55 15.53
C PRO A 76 -23.91 -12.49 16.30
N ASP A 77 -22.85 -12.92 16.99
CA ASP A 77 -21.95 -12.01 17.71
C ASP A 77 -21.26 -11.04 16.74
N ARG A 78 -21.44 -9.74 17.01
CA ARG A 78 -20.93 -8.63 16.20
C ARG A 78 -19.52 -8.18 16.61
N SER A 79 -19.02 -8.60 17.77
CA SER A 79 -17.75 -8.11 18.34
C SER A 79 -16.56 -8.24 17.37
N LEU A 80 -16.42 -9.42 16.74
CA LEU A 80 -15.37 -9.67 15.75
C LEU A 80 -15.55 -8.82 14.49
N PHE A 81 -16.79 -8.62 14.03
CA PHE A 81 -17.04 -7.75 12.89
C PHE A 81 -16.61 -6.31 13.16
N ASP A 82 -16.98 -5.75 14.31
CA ASP A 82 -16.63 -4.36 14.64
C ASP A 82 -15.10 -4.20 14.78
N GLN A 83 -14.41 -5.18 15.33
CA GLN A 83 -12.94 -5.19 15.38
C GLN A 83 -12.32 -5.22 13.98
N LEU A 84 -12.68 -6.21 13.16
CA LEU A 84 -12.07 -6.39 11.83
C LEU A 84 -12.46 -5.27 10.87
N LYS A 85 -13.62 -4.63 11.06
CA LYS A 85 -14.03 -3.43 10.33
C LYS A 85 -13.01 -2.31 10.52
N VAL A 86 -12.65 -2.00 11.77
CA VAL A 86 -11.64 -0.97 12.08
C VAL A 86 -10.28 -1.33 11.49
N GLU A 87 -9.85 -2.59 11.62
CA GLU A 87 -8.57 -3.04 11.06
C GLU A 87 -8.53 -2.92 9.53
N LEU A 88 -9.62 -3.26 8.84
CA LEU A 88 -9.70 -3.17 7.38
C LEU A 88 -9.76 -1.71 6.92
N GLU A 89 -10.45 -0.84 7.66
CA GLU A 89 -10.43 0.61 7.42
C GLU A 89 -9.03 1.21 7.54
N ASP A 90 -8.27 0.80 8.56
CA ASP A 90 -6.86 1.17 8.73
C ASP A 90 -6.02 0.72 7.54
N LYS A 91 -6.19 -0.51 7.04
CA LYS A 91 -5.44 -1.00 5.87
C LYS A 91 -5.73 -0.18 4.61
N VAL A 92 -6.99 0.16 4.36
CA VAL A 92 -7.33 1.05 3.23
C VAL A 92 -6.75 2.44 3.42
N SER A 93 -6.71 2.96 4.65
CA SER A 93 -6.08 4.25 4.95
C SER A 93 -4.56 4.23 4.71
N ILE A 94 -3.87 3.13 5.04
CA ILE A 94 -2.44 2.96 4.77
C ILE A 94 -2.17 3.00 3.27
N ILE A 95 -2.96 2.28 2.47
CA ILE A 95 -2.84 2.28 1.01
C ILE A 95 -3.10 3.68 0.45
N ARG A 96 -4.10 4.40 0.99
CA ARG A 96 -4.43 5.77 0.56
C ARG A 96 -3.37 6.80 0.93
N ALA A 97 -2.65 6.58 2.03
CA ALA A 97 -1.57 7.46 2.46
C ALA A 97 -0.31 7.36 1.58
N ASP A 98 -0.24 6.36 0.69
CA ASP A 98 0.75 6.36 -0.38
C ASP A 98 0.40 7.46 -1.40
N GLU A 99 1.08 8.61 -1.27
CA GLU A 99 0.94 9.83 -2.09
C GLU A 99 1.51 9.65 -3.52
N SER A 100 1.08 8.60 -4.20
CA SER A 100 1.39 8.41 -5.61
C SER A 100 0.39 9.21 -6.46
N ASP A 101 0.88 10.27 -7.10
CA ASP A 101 0.15 11.09 -8.09
C ASP A 101 -0.14 10.33 -9.41
N GLU A 102 0.10 9.02 -9.46
CA GLU A 102 -0.24 8.20 -10.60
C GLU A 102 -1.76 8.03 -10.67
N GLY A 103 -2.40 8.62 -11.70
CA GLY A 103 -3.86 8.58 -11.83
C GLY A 103 -4.48 7.17 -11.78
N ARG A 104 -3.71 6.13 -12.15
CA ARG A 104 -4.12 4.73 -12.02
C ARG A 104 -4.15 4.25 -10.56
N TRP A 105 -3.18 4.67 -9.74
CA TRP A 105 -3.17 4.37 -8.30
C TRP A 105 -4.40 4.96 -7.63
N THR A 106 -4.63 6.26 -7.83
CA THR A 106 -5.76 6.97 -7.24
C THR A 106 -7.11 6.35 -7.64
N ASP A 107 -7.28 5.96 -8.91
CA ASP A 107 -8.51 5.29 -9.36
C ASP A 107 -8.73 3.95 -8.62
N VAL A 108 -7.70 3.10 -8.56
CA VAL A 108 -7.80 1.78 -7.91
C VAL A 108 -8.10 1.95 -6.41
N VAL A 109 -7.42 2.87 -5.72
CA VAL A 109 -7.63 3.14 -4.29
C VAL A 109 -9.04 3.67 -4.01
N ASN A 110 -9.54 4.59 -4.84
CA ASN A 110 -10.91 5.11 -4.70
C ASN A 110 -11.95 4.00 -4.88
N ARG A 111 -11.74 3.13 -5.87
CA ARG A 111 -12.63 1.98 -6.12
C ARG A 111 -12.55 0.96 -4.99
N LEU A 112 -11.38 0.77 -4.38
CA LEU A 112 -11.19 -0.07 -3.20
C LEU A 112 -11.94 0.49 -2.00
N GLU A 113 -11.85 1.80 -1.73
CA GLU A 113 -12.57 2.48 -0.65
C GLU A 113 -14.08 2.36 -0.83
N GLN A 114 -14.59 2.54 -2.05
CA GLN A 114 -16.00 2.34 -2.37
C GLN A 114 -16.45 0.88 -2.20
N ALA A 115 -15.65 -0.08 -2.69
CA ALA A 115 -15.94 -1.50 -2.55
C ALA A 115 -15.96 -1.94 -1.08
N LYS A 116 -15.05 -1.42 -0.26
CA LYS A 116 -15.05 -1.60 1.19
C LYS A 116 -16.37 -1.14 1.80
N GLY A 117 -16.81 0.08 1.50
CA GLY A 117 -18.08 0.61 2.02
C GLY A 117 -19.25 -0.30 1.67
N THR A 118 -19.34 -0.71 0.41
CA THR A 118 -20.41 -1.60 -0.09
C THR A 118 -20.37 -2.98 0.58
N TYR A 119 -19.18 -3.52 0.81
CA TYR A 119 -18.97 -4.79 1.53
C TYR A 119 -19.47 -4.71 2.98
N PHE A 120 -19.17 -3.61 3.68
CA PHE A 120 -19.66 -3.38 5.04
C PHE A 120 -21.17 -3.18 5.10
N GLU A 121 -21.77 -2.48 4.14
CA GLU A 121 -23.23 -2.36 4.07
C GLU A 121 -23.93 -3.73 4.01
N GLY A 122 -23.36 -4.69 3.28
CA GLY A 122 -23.86 -6.06 3.27
C GLY A 122 -23.81 -6.72 4.66
N TYR A 123 -22.76 -6.47 5.44
CA TYR A 123 -22.65 -7.00 6.79
C TYR A 123 -23.58 -6.30 7.77
N GLU A 124 -23.74 -4.99 7.66
CA GLU A 124 -24.73 -4.26 8.47
C GLU A 124 -26.15 -4.77 8.16
N ASN A 125 -26.46 -5.06 6.89
CA ASN A 125 -27.72 -5.70 6.50
C ASN A 125 -27.87 -7.09 7.12
N TYR A 126 -26.80 -7.90 7.13
CA TYR A 126 -26.77 -9.20 7.81
C TYR A 126 -27.08 -9.08 9.31
N PHE A 127 -26.36 -8.19 10.03
CA PHE A 127 -26.56 -7.98 11.47
C PHE A 127 -27.89 -7.31 11.82
N SER A 128 -28.50 -6.58 10.90
CA SER A 128 -29.83 -5.99 11.10
C SER A 128 -30.95 -7.03 11.18
N GLY A 129 -30.68 -8.29 10.83
CA GLY A 129 -31.67 -9.38 10.89
C GLY A 129 -32.81 -9.27 9.88
N ARG A 130 -32.69 -8.40 8.87
CA ARG A 130 -33.72 -8.19 7.84
C ARG A 130 -33.87 -9.38 6.88
N ALA A 131 -32.82 -10.16 6.68
CA ALA A 131 -32.82 -11.34 5.82
C ALA A 131 -33.30 -12.57 6.61
N VAL A 132 -34.62 -12.67 6.84
CA VAL A 132 -35.24 -13.81 7.54
C VAL A 132 -35.59 -14.93 6.55
N ASP A 133 -36.12 -14.56 5.39
CA ASP A 133 -36.53 -15.50 4.37
C ASP A 133 -35.32 -16.14 3.66
N ARG A 134 -35.51 -17.34 3.12
CA ARG A 134 -34.45 -18.05 2.42
C ARG A 134 -33.95 -17.30 1.18
N SER A 135 -34.86 -16.70 0.41
CA SER A 135 -34.52 -15.90 -0.78
C SER A 135 -33.63 -14.71 -0.44
N ASP A 136 -33.94 -14.01 0.66
CA ASP A 136 -33.21 -12.80 1.06
C ASP A 136 -31.82 -13.15 1.57
N ARG A 137 -31.69 -14.28 2.27
CA ARG A 137 -30.39 -14.78 2.73
C ARG A 137 -29.52 -15.26 1.58
N GLU A 138 -30.08 -15.95 0.59
CA GLU A 138 -29.38 -16.33 -0.63
C GLU A 138 -28.93 -15.11 -1.42
N ALA A 139 -29.78 -14.09 -1.55
CA ALA A 139 -29.44 -12.82 -2.20
C ALA A 139 -28.31 -12.08 -1.46
N LEU A 140 -28.36 -12.04 -0.12
CA LEU A 140 -27.32 -11.42 0.70
C LEU A 140 -25.99 -12.19 0.63
N LEU A 141 -26.04 -13.52 0.59
CA LEU A 141 -24.86 -14.37 0.41
C LEU A 141 -24.21 -14.12 -0.96
N GLN A 142 -25.00 -14.08 -2.03
CA GLN A 142 -24.50 -13.74 -3.37
C GLN A 142 -23.91 -12.34 -3.42
N PHE A 143 -24.60 -11.36 -2.84
CA PHE A 143 -24.12 -9.99 -2.72
C PHE A 143 -22.75 -9.94 -2.03
N GLN A 144 -22.61 -10.62 -0.88
CA GLN A 144 -21.34 -10.64 -0.15
C GLN A 144 -20.22 -11.36 -0.89
N SER A 145 -20.54 -12.45 -1.58
CA SER A 145 -19.57 -13.16 -2.42
C SER A 145 -19.04 -12.26 -3.53
N MET A 146 -19.92 -11.51 -4.22
CA MET A 146 -19.54 -10.56 -5.27
C MET A 146 -18.67 -9.41 -4.71
N GLN A 147 -19.03 -8.83 -3.56
CA GLN A 147 -18.22 -7.76 -2.95
C GLN A 147 -16.87 -8.26 -2.46
N THR A 148 -16.80 -9.49 -1.94
CA THR A 148 -15.54 -10.14 -1.55
C THR A 148 -14.61 -10.29 -2.75
N GLN A 149 -15.14 -10.80 -3.87
CA GLN A 149 -14.36 -10.96 -5.09
C GLN A 149 -13.85 -9.60 -5.57
N ARG A 150 -14.71 -8.59 -5.61
CA ARG A 150 -14.33 -7.23 -5.99
C ARG A 150 -13.22 -6.65 -5.09
N LEU A 151 -13.32 -6.83 -3.77
CA LEU A 151 -12.26 -6.42 -2.85
C LEU A 151 -10.95 -7.17 -3.11
N THR A 152 -11.03 -8.47 -3.39
CA THR A 152 -9.86 -9.30 -3.71
C THR A 152 -9.17 -8.79 -4.98
N ASP A 153 -9.93 -8.58 -6.06
CA ASP A 153 -9.41 -8.10 -7.34
C ASP A 153 -8.78 -6.70 -7.20
N LEU A 154 -9.39 -5.81 -6.43
CA LEU A 154 -8.86 -4.46 -6.19
C LEU A 154 -7.61 -4.49 -5.31
N SER A 155 -7.57 -5.31 -4.26
CA SER A 155 -6.37 -5.52 -3.46
C SER A 155 -5.23 -6.10 -4.29
N GLU A 156 -5.51 -7.06 -5.17
CA GLU A 156 -4.50 -7.59 -6.09
C GLU A 156 -3.98 -6.52 -7.06
N ASN A 157 -4.85 -5.65 -7.57
CA ASN A 157 -4.42 -4.51 -8.39
C ASN A 157 -3.53 -3.54 -7.60
N VAL A 158 -3.82 -3.26 -6.33
CA VAL A 158 -2.95 -2.46 -5.46
C VAL A 158 -1.60 -3.14 -5.28
N MET A 159 -1.57 -4.45 -5.02
CA MET A 159 -0.31 -5.21 -4.88
C MET A 159 0.52 -5.12 -6.15
N ASN A 160 -0.08 -5.39 -7.32
CA ASN A 160 0.61 -5.35 -8.61
C ASN A 160 1.19 -3.95 -8.91
N LEU A 161 0.43 -2.89 -8.59
CA LEU A 161 0.92 -1.51 -8.74
C LEU A 161 2.05 -1.18 -7.76
N GLY A 162 1.93 -1.62 -6.50
CA GLY A 162 2.98 -1.48 -5.50
C GLY A 162 4.27 -2.21 -5.91
N GLU A 163 4.15 -3.42 -6.45
CA GLU A 163 5.28 -4.18 -6.98
C GLU A 163 5.92 -3.48 -8.19
N GLU A 164 5.10 -2.99 -9.14
CA GLU A 164 5.58 -2.24 -10.30
C GLU A 164 6.39 -1.00 -9.89
N LYS A 165 5.90 -0.24 -8.89
CA LYS A 165 6.60 0.90 -8.29
C LYS A 165 7.90 0.49 -7.61
N LEU A 166 7.90 -0.62 -6.87
CA LEU A 166 9.07 -1.11 -6.16
C LEU A 166 10.18 -1.53 -7.15
N PHE A 167 9.81 -2.23 -8.24
CA PHE A 167 10.74 -2.61 -9.29
C PHE A 167 11.21 -1.42 -10.13
N SER A 168 10.34 -0.45 -10.46
CA SER A 168 10.72 0.74 -11.22
C SER A 168 11.68 1.63 -10.41
N SER A 169 11.39 1.82 -9.12
CA SER A 169 12.26 2.52 -8.17
C SER A 169 13.62 1.85 -8.11
N THR A 170 13.66 0.51 -7.97
CA THR A 170 14.92 -0.26 -7.92
C THR A 170 15.74 -0.14 -9.21
N ARG A 171 15.11 -0.06 -10.40
CA ARG A 171 15.82 0.18 -11.67
C ARG A 171 16.41 1.59 -11.74
N GLN A 172 15.66 2.61 -11.32
CA GLN A 172 16.20 3.97 -11.21
C GLN A 172 17.41 4.01 -10.26
N LEU A 173 17.46 3.20 -9.19
CA LEU A 173 18.64 3.08 -8.32
C LEU A 173 19.89 2.64 -9.08
N GLY A 174 19.77 1.64 -9.95
CA GLY A 174 20.89 1.15 -10.74
C GLY A 174 21.43 2.21 -11.69
N GLU A 175 20.54 2.99 -12.30
CA GLU A 175 20.91 4.04 -13.25
C GLU A 175 21.49 5.29 -12.57
N GLU A 176 20.91 5.75 -11.45
CA GLU A 176 21.44 6.90 -10.69
C GLU A 176 22.78 6.58 -10.02
N SER A 177 22.94 5.37 -9.49
CA SER A 177 24.22 4.89 -8.95
C SER A 177 25.29 4.84 -10.05
N GLY A 178 24.94 4.37 -11.26
CA GLY A 178 25.84 4.35 -12.41
C GLY A 178 26.22 5.74 -12.95
N LYS A 179 25.34 6.74 -12.82
CA LYS A 179 25.65 8.13 -13.19
C LYS A 179 26.55 8.81 -12.16
N ASN A 180 26.36 8.53 -10.88
CA ASN A 180 27.20 9.10 -9.81
C ASN A 180 28.62 8.52 -9.79
N THR A 181 28.82 7.26 -10.18
CA THR A 181 30.17 6.69 -10.32
C THR A 181 30.94 7.29 -11.50
N LEU A 182 30.26 7.82 -12.52
CA LEU A 182 30.89 8.46 -13.68
C LEU A 182 31.56 9.80 -13.34
N PHE A 183 31.26 10.39 -12.19
CA PHE A 183 31.92 11.60 -11.66
C PHE A 183 33.05 11.30 -10.66
N VAL A 184 33.32 10.02 -10.36
CA VAL A 184 34.32 9.57 -9.38
C VAL A 184 35.54 8.90 -10.05
N VAL A 185 35.56 8.78 -11.38
CA VAL A 185 36.70 8.26 -12.16
C VAL A 185 37.54 9.39 -12.75
#